data_AF-A0A9N8RRK2-F1
#
_entry.id   AF-A0A9N8RRK2-F1
#
_cell.length_a   1.000
_cell.length_b   1.000
_cell.length_c   1.000
_cell.angle_alpha   90.00
_cell.angle_beta   90.00
_cell.angle_gamma   90.00
#
_symmetry.space_group_name_H-M   'P 1'
#
loop_
_entity.id
_entity.type
_entity.pdbx_description
1 polymer ?
#
loop_
_entity_poly.entity_id
_entity_poly.type
_entity_poly.pdbx_seq_one_letter_code
_entity_poly.pdbx_strand_id
1 'polypeptide(L)'
;METPAATPSIVSYDSKQSALKSKTPQGLVFQFWSDYHSKTPGRVTSVLPPSNYRLIPDSELPHSTLRTLTYKEAVQQCRDNVRAIIKDCKRTNNKFTDPEFDIKKDFLNCDYNCLFGLLRASDSDADDKSTKLGSVHCIPWIFNEPEFITNGFDADIKQGTSSNLSMASRKDLIEKLYIACSEDCSVYGFVFYGNGG
;
A
#
# COMPACT_ATOMS: atom_id res chain seq x y z
N MET A 1 81.69 45.82 -9.02
CA MET A 1 80.99 44.81 -8.20
C MET A 1 80.01 45.57 -7.33
N GLU A 2 78.74 45.17 -7.39
CA GLU A 2 77.59 45.50 -6.52
C GLU A 2 76.34 45.62 -7.42
N THR A 3 75.52 44.58 -7.36
CA THR A 3 74.24 44.43 -8.06
C THR A 3 73.14 44.91 -7.11
N PRO A 4 72.15 45.72 -7.53
CA PRO A 4 70.93 45.88 -6.74
C PRO A 4 69.79 45.01 -7.28
N ALA A 5 69.05 44.49 -6.32
CA ALA A 5 68.05 43.43 -6.41
C ALA A 5 66.78 43.80 -7.17
N ALA A 6 66.18 42.78 -7.79
CA ALA A 6 64.86 42.82 -8.40
C ALA A 6 63.75 42.99 -7.35
N THR A 7 62.84 43.92 -7.61
CA THR A 7 61.56 44.09 -6.91
C THR A 7 60.54 43.06 -7.42
N PRO A 8 59.76 42.39 -6.55
CA PRO A 8 58.72 41.49 -7.01
C PRO A 8 57.44 42.28 -7.35
N SER A 9 56.90 41.98 -8.52
CA SER A 9 55.61 42.44 -9.03
C SER A 9 54.46 41.93 -8.16
N ILE A 10 53.62 42.84 -7.66
CA ILE A 10 52.35 42.51 -7.00
C ILE A 10 51.40 41.94 -8.05
N VAL A 11 51.13 40.63 -7.96
CA VAL A 11 50.08 39.96 -8.73
C VAL A 11 48.77 40.13 -7.97
N SER A 12 47.85 40.89 -8.54
CA SER A 12 46.48 41.06 -8.05
C SER A 12 45.72 39.75 -8.22
N TYR A 13 45.43 39.07 -7.11
CA TYR A 13 44.56 37.89 -7.12
C TYR A 13 43.11 38.31 -7.34
N ASP A 14 42.56 37.81 -8.45
CA ASP A 14 41.20 38.02 -8.93
C ASP A 14 40.17 37.59 -7.86
N SER A 15 39.34 38.54 -7.44
CA SER A 15 38.30 38.36 -6.43
C SER A 15 37.11 37.61 -7.03
N LYS A 16 37.25 36.28 -7.17
CA LYS A 16 36.14 35.36 -7.43
C LYS A 16 35.83 34.50 -6.20
N GLN A 17 35.52 35.16 -5.09
CA GLN A 17 34.68 34.58 -4.04
C GLN A 17 33.35 35.32 -4.02
N SER A 18 32.60 35.20 -5.13
CA SER A 18 31.21 35.64 -5.16
C SER A 18 30.37 34.65 -4.33
N ALA A 19 30.14 35.01 -3.07
CA ALA A 19 28.95 34.70 -2.28
C ALA A 19 28.38 33.27 -2.42
N LEU A 20 28.96 32.31 -1.68
CA LEU A 20 28.23 31.13 -1.25
C LEU A 20 27.15 31.59 -0.26
N LYS A 21 25.97 31.97 -0.77
CA LYS A 21 24.77 32.12 0.04
C LYS A 21 24.47 30.76 0.68
N SER A 22 24.72 30.66 1.98
CA SER A 22 24.32 29.53 2.81
C SER A 22 22.83 29.29 2.61
N LYS A 23 22.48 28.21 1.91
CA LYS A 23 21.08 27.82 1.73
C LYS A 23 20.55 27.40 3.10
N THR A 24 19.30 27.78 3.40
CA THR A 24 18.63 27.29 4.62
C THR A 24 18.54 25.76 4.57
N PRO A 25 18.49 25.07 5.72
CA PRO A 25 18.33 23.61 5.76
C PRO A 25 17.16 23.12 4.91
N GLN A 26 16.06 23.86 4.91
CA GLN A 26 14.86 23.61 4.10
C GLN A 26 15.13 23.83 2.61
N GLY A 27 15.97 24.79 2.24
CA GLY A 27 16.40 25.01 0.86
C GLY A 27 17.30 23.89 0.33
N LEU A 28 18.12 23.28 1.18
CA LEU A 28 18.91 22.10 0.81
C LEU A 28 18.04 20.87 0.60
N VAL A 29 17.08 20.62 1.50
CA VAL A 29 16.10 19.54 1.36
C VAL A 29 15.26 19.74 0.09
N PHE A 30 14.79 20.96 -0.17
CA PHE A 30 14.01 21.25 -1.37
C PHE A 30 14.82 21.01 -2.65
N GLN A 31 16.08 21.43 -2.70
CA GLN A 31 16.96 21.17 -3.85
C GLN A 31 17.22 19.67 -4.05
N PHE A 32 17.48 18.95 -2.97
CA PHE A 32 17.68 17.50 -3.03
C PHE A 32 16.47 16.78 -3.66
N TRP A 33 15.25 17.12 -3.22
CA TRP A 33 14.04 16.53 -3.79
C TRP A 33 13.75 17.01 -5.22
N SER A 34 14.14 18.24 -5.59
CA SER A 34 13.98 18.72 -6.97
C SER A 34 14.88 17.99 -7.97
N ASP A 35 16.04 17.52 -7.52
CA ASP A 35 16.98 16.76 -8.35
C ASP A 35 16.58 15.28 -8.43
N TYR A 36 15.88 14.75 -7.41
CA TYR A 36 15.48 13.34 -7.34
C TYR A 36 14.14 13.06 -8.06
N HIS A 37 13.24 14.03 -8.14
CA HIS A 37 11.98 13.88 -8.87
C HIS A 37 12.16 14.19 -10.37
N SER A 38 12.21 13.15 -11.21
CA SER A 38 12.10 13.34 -12.65
C SER A 38 10.76 13.99 -12.99
N LYS A 39 10.79 15.07 -13.78
CA LYS A 39 9.58 15.75 -14.30
C LYS A 39 8.71 14.84 -15.17
N THR A 40 9.30 13.77 -15.68
CA THR A 40 8.62 12.69 -16.39
C THR A 40 9.00 11.37 -15.72
N PRO A 41 8.26 10.91 -14.70
CA PRO A 41 8.52 9.61 -14.10
C PRO A 41 8.33 8.53 -15.18
N GLY A 42 9.41 7.81 -15.50
CA GLY A 42 9.36 6.65 -16.36
C GLY A 42 8.96 5.41 -15.56
N ARG A 43 8.27 4.46 -16.20
CA ARG A 43 7.94 3.17 -15.57
C ARG A 43 9.23 2.41 -15.26
N VAL A 44 9.48 2.13 -13.97
CA VAL A 44 10.62 1.31 -13.54
C VAL A 44 10.32 -0.13 -13.91
N THR A 45 10.97 -0.63 -14.96
CA THR A 45 10.80 -2.01 -15.45
C THR A 45 11.79 -2.99 -14.84
N SER A 46 12.87 -2.50 -14.21
CA SER A 46 13.82 -3.30 -13.44
C SER A 46 14.43 -2.48 -12.31
N VAL A 47 14.47 -3.05 -11.11
CA VAL A 47 15.14 -2.48 -9.93
C VAL A 47 16.52 -3.08 -9.70
N LEU A 48 16.93 -4.07 -10.49
CA LEU A 48 18.21 -4.76 -10.36
C LEU A 48 19.09 -4.58 -11.61
N PRO A 49 20.43 -4.52 -11.44
CA PRO A 49 21.37 -4.49 -12.55
C PRO A 49 21.24 -5.69 -13.49
N PRO A 50 21.51 -5.49 -14.80
CA PRO A 50 21.39 -6.54 -15.80
C PRO A 50 22.17 -7.84 -15.54
N SER A 51 23.28 -7.77 -14.82
CA SER A 51 24.06 -8.96 -14.45
C SER A 51 23.27 -9.96 -13.61
N ASN A 52 22.27 -9.49 -12.85
CA ASN A 52 21.58 -10.30 -11.86
C ASN A 52 20.48 -11.18 -12.46
N TYR A 53 19.98 -10.85 -13.66
CA TYR A 53 19.00 -11.70 -14.36
C TYR A 53 19.63 -12.88 -15.08
N ARG A 54 20.96 -12.88 -15.34
CA ARG A 54 21.64 -13.96 -16.08
C ARG A 54 21.63 -15.31 -15.36
N LEU A 55 21.40 -15.31 -14.05
CA LEU A 55 21.35 -16.52 -13.22
C LEU A 55 19.92 -17.07 -13.07
N ILE A 56 18.92 -16.33 -13.54
CA ILE A 56 17.51 -16.72 -13.45
C ILE A 56 17.12 -17.34 -14.80
N PRO A 57 16.65 -18.60 -14.84
CA PRO A 57 16.13 -19.20 -16.06
C PRO A 57 14.99 -18.34 -16.64
N ASP A 58 14.90 -18.20 -17.97
CA ASP A 58 13.83 -17.42 -18.62
C ASP A 58 12.41 -17.88 -18.22
N SER A 59 12.26 -19.14 -17.80
CA SER A 59 10.99 -19.70 -17.29
C SER A 59 10.60 -19.18 -15.90
N GLU A 60 11.55 -18.66 -15.12
CA GLU A 60 11.34 -18.09 -13.78
C GLU A 60 11.36 -16.55 -13.79
N LEU A 61 11.65 -15.92 -14.94
CA LEU A 61 11.50 -14.49 -15.06
C LEU A 61 10.01 -14.14 -14.93
N PRO A 62 9.63 -13.30 -13.95
CA PRO A 62 8.25 -12.85 -13.85
C PRO A 62 7.90 -12.14 -15.17
N HIS A 63 6.98 -12.72 -15.93
CA HIS A 63 6.44 -12.07 -17.11
C HIS A 63 5.94 -10.69 -16.70
N SER A 64 6.67 -9.64 -17.08
CA SER A 64 6.40 -8.24 -16.75
C SER A 64 5.22 -7.72 -17.57
N THR A 65 4.06 -8.31 -17.31
CA THR A 65 2.75 -7.80 -17.72
C THR A 65 1.91 -7.52 -16.49
N LEU A 66 2.55 -7.02 -15.42
CA LEU A 66 1.85 -6.14 -14.48
C LEU A 66 1.49 -4.87 -15.25
N ARG A 67 0.44 -4.95 -16.07
CA ARG A 67 -0.27 -3.79 -16.57
C ARG A 67 -0.92 -3.21 -15.33
N THR A 68 -0.30 -2.16 -14.80
CA THR A 68 -0.95 -1.31 -13.82
C THR A 68 -2.26 -0.85 -14.44
N LEU A 69 -3.38 -1.28 -13.86
CA LEU A 69 -4.68 -0.79 -14.24
C LEU A 69 -4.79 0.64 -13.74
N THR A 70 -5.30 1.52 -14.60
CA THR A 70 -5.72 2.82 -14.11
C THR A 70 -6.81 2.62 -13.06
N TYR A 71 -6.93 3.56 -12.11
CA TYR A 71 -7.99 3.51 -11.11
C TYR A 71 -9.38 3.25 -11.72
N LYS A 72 -9.70 3.90 -12.84
CA LYS A 72 -10.98 3.72 -13.53
C LYS A 72 -11.19 2.29 -14.05
N GLU A 73 -10.14 1.68 -14.61
CA GLU A 73 -10.19 0.28 -15.06
C GLU A 73 -10.36 -0.68 -13.88
N ALA A 74 -9.62 -0.46 -12.79
CA ALA A 74 -9.71 -1.26 -11.57
C ALA A 74 -11.11 -1.17 -10.93
N VAL A 75 -11.70 0.03 -10.89
CA VAL A 75 -13.08 0.25 -10.44
C VAL A 75 -14.07 -0.52 -11.31
N GLN A 76 -13.91 -0.47 -12.63
CA GLN A 76 -14.82 -1.16 -13.54
C GLN A 76 -14.72 -2.68 -13.36
N GLN A 77 -13.50 -3.22 -13.27
CA GLN A 77 -13.28 -4.64 -13.02
C GLN A 77 -13.86 -5.08 -11.68
N CYS A 78 -13.66 -4.28 -10.62
CA CYS A 78 -14.25 -4.55 -9.31
C CYS A 78 -15.78 -4.64 -9.39
N ARG A 79 -16.44 -3.70 -10.09
CA ARG A 79 -17.90 -3.72 -10.30
C ARG A 79 -18.35 -4.96 -11.06
N ASP A 80 -17.65 -5.33 -12.11
CA ASP A 80 -18.02 -6.46 -12.96
C ASP A 80 -17.85 -7.79 -12.21
N ASN A 81 -16.79 -7.92 -11.41
CA ASN A 81 -16.58 -9.07 -10.53
C ASN A 81 -17.70 -9.18 -9.48
N VAL A 82 -18.03 -8.08 -8.79
CA VAL A 82 -19.12 -8.06 -7.80
C VAL A 82 -20.46 -8.44 -8.46
N ARG A 83 -20.75 -7.94 -9.66
CA ARG A 83 -21.97 -8.32 -10.40
C ARG A 83 -22.00 -9.81 -10.75
N ALA A 84 -20.86 -10.37 -11.18
CA ALA A 84 -20.75 -11.79 -11.48
C ALA A 84 -21.02 -12.64 -10.23
N ILE A 85 -20.40 -12.27 -9.11
CA ILE A 85 -20.62 -12.92 -7.80
C ILE A 85 -22.10 -12.85 -7.42
N ILE A 86 -22.73 -11.67 -7.49
CA ILE A 86 -24.16 -11.50 -7.16
C ILE A 86 -25.03 -12.41 -8.04
N LYS A 87 -24.73 -12.50 -9.33
CA LYS A 87 -25.47 -13.36 -10.26
C LYS A 87 -25.35 -14.83 -9.85
N ASP A 88 -24.16 -15.29 -9.48
CA ASP A 88 -23.94 -16.66 -9.05
C ASP A 88 -24.56 -16.96 -7.68
N CYS A 89 -24.49 -16.02 -6.73
CA CYS A 89 -25.17 -16.12 -5.44
C CYS A 89 -26.69 -16.26 -5.63
N LYS A 90 -27.29 -15.42 -6.48
CA LYS A 90 -28.73 -15.51 -6.80
C LYS A 90 -29.09 -16.81 -7.50
N ARG A 91 -28.24 -17.30 -8.39
CA ARG A 91 -28.44 -18.58 -9.10
C ARG A 91 -28.36 -19.79 -8.17
N THR A 92 -27.46 -19.77 -7.20
CA THR A 92 -27.21 -20.88 -6.26
C THR A 92 -28.00 -20.76 -4.96
N ASN A 93 -28.69 -19.63 -4.74
CA ASN A 93 -29.36 -19.27 -3.50
C ASN A 93 -28.44 -19.33 -2.26
N ASN A 94 -27.16 -19.04 -2.46
CA ASN A 94 -26.13 -19.08 -1.42
C ASN A 94 -25.46 -17.71 -1.29
N LYS A 95 -25.09 -17.35 -0.05
CA LYS A 95 -24.25 -16.17 0.20
C LYS A 95 -22.83 -16.42 -0.29
N PHE A 96 -22.15 -15.35 -0.69
CA PHE A 96 -20.77 -15.43 -1.13
C PHE A 96 -19.86 -15.82 0.04
N THR A 97 -18.93 -16.73 -0.24
CA THR A 97 -17.79 -17.05 0.62
C THR A 97 -16.55 -17.00 -0.26
N ASP A 98 -15.53 -16.27 0.17
CA ASP A 98 -14.26 -16.15 -0.55
C ASP A 98 -13.48 -17.48 -0.45
N PRO A 99 -13.22 -18.20 -1.56
CA PRO A 99 -12.47 -19.46 -1.50
C PRO A 99 -11.00 -19.30 -1.13
N GLU A 100 -10.38 -18.15 -1.43
CA GLU A 100 -8.99 -17.84 -1.10
C GLU A 100 -8.85 -17.22 0.29
N PHE A 101 -9.94 -16.67 0.84
CA PHE A 101 -9.98 -16.01 2.14
C PHE A 101 -11.18 -16.47 3.01
N ASP A 102 -11.36 -17.78 3.17
CA ASP A 102 -12.44 -18.35 3.99
C ASP A 102 -12.05 -18.39 5.48
N ILE A 103 -12.34 -17.30 6.19
CA ILE A 103 -12.04 -17.15 7.62
C ILE A 103 -12.73 -18.23 8.47
N LYS A 104 -13.94 -18.68 8.11
CA LYS A 104 -14.66 -19.69 8.90
C LYS A 104 -13.96 -21.04 8.79
N LYS A 105 -13.60 -21.43 7.57
CA LYS A 105 -12.86 -22.66 7.32
C LYS A 105 -11.46 -22.61 7.93
N ASP A 106 -10.74 -21.49 7.77
CA ASP A 106 -9.42 -21.25 8.36
C ASP A 106 -9.45 -21.40 9.89
N PHE A 107 -10.50 -20.86 10.53
CA PHE A 107 -10.73 -20.99 11.97
C PHE A 107 -11.08 -22.42 12.39
N LEU A 108 -12.00 -23.10 11.69
CA LEU A 108 -12.40 -24.47 12.00
C LEU A 108 -11.25 -25.46 11.85
N ASN A 109 -10.39 -25.25 10.85
CA ASN A 109 -9.22 -26.08 10.60
C ASN A 109 -8.03 -25.75 11.50
N CYS A 110 -8.07 -24.63 12.23
CA CYS A 110 -6.91 -24.09 12.97
C CYS A 110 -5.69 -23.81 12.06
N ASP A 111 -5.94 -23.40 10.82
CA ASP A 111 -4.90 -23.09 9.83
C ASP A 111 -4.25 -21.73 10.12
N TYR A 112 -5.09 -20.75 10.51
CA TYR A 112 -4.72 -19.39 10.92
C TYR A 112 -4.02 -18.56 9.83
N ASN A 113 -4.19 -18.91 8.55
CA ASN A 113 -3.61 -18.20 7.41
C ASN A 113 -4.37 -16.89 7.10
N CYS A 114 -5.66 -16.81 7.42
CA CYS A 114 -6.47 -15.61 7.18
C CYS A 114 -6.41 -14.61 8.35
N LEU A 115 -6.05 -15.10 9.54
CA LEU A 115 -6.13 -14.36 10.80
C LEU A 115 -4.77 -13.82 11.28
N PHE A 116 -3.67 -14.48 10.93
CA PHE A 116 -2.33 -14.14 11.41
C PHE A 116 -1.41 -13.79 10.24
N GLY A 117 -0.49 -12.85 10.47
CA GLY A 117 0.56 -12.54 9.50
C GLY A 117 1.57 -13.68 9.36
N LEU A 118 2.38 -13.62 8.31
CA LEU A 118 3.42 -14.62 7.99
C LEU A 118 4.41 -14.85 9.15
N LEU A 119 4.66 -13.81 9.96
CA LEU A 119 5.42 -13.89 11.20
C LEU A 119 4.50 -14.38 12.31
N ARG A 120 4.45 -15.70 12.50
CA ARG A 120 3.96 -16.27 13.75
C ARG A 120 4.98 -15.96 14.83
N ALA A 121 4.57 -15.27 15.90
CA ALA A 121 5.40 -15.17 17.09
C ALA A 121 5.80 -16.60 17.47
N SER A 122 7.10 -16.86 17.53
CA SER A 122 7.65 -18.17 17.84
C SER A 122 6.97 -18.74 19.09
N ASP A 123 6.73 -20.05 19.08
CA ASP A 123 6.14 -20.86 20.17
C ASP A 123 6.98 -20.84 21.46
N SER A 124 7.17 -19.67 22.06
CA SER A 124 8.02 -19.45 23.21
C SER A 124 7.39 -18.59 24.29
N ASP A 125 6.06 -18.53 24.36
CA ASP A 125 5.31 -18.12 25.55
C ASP A 125 4.00 -18.91 25.63
N ALA A 126 4.12 -20.14 26.11
CA ALA A 126 3.00 -20.98 26.50
C ALA A 126 2.32 -20.39 27.74
N ASP A 127 1.56 -19.30 27.60
CA ASP A 127 0.41 -18.98 28.47
C ASP A 127 -0.41 -17.74 28.08
N ASP A 128 -0.18 -17.12 26.91
CA ASP A 128 -1.05 -16.02 26.50
C ASP A 128 -2.34 -16.54 25.81
N LYS A 129 -3.33 -16.87 26.64
CA LYS A 129 -4.72 -17.14 26.21
C LYS A 129 -5.36 -15.93 25.49
N SER A 130 -4.72 -14.75 25.42
CA SER A 130 -5.35 -13.52 24.93
C SER A 130 -5.51 -13.43 23.41
N THR A 131 -4.77 -14.20 22.62
CA THR A 131 -4.81 -14.11 21.14
C THR A 131 -5.61 -15.22 20.46
N LYS A 132 -6.17 -16.17 21.22
CA LYS A 132 -7.01 -17.23 20.65
C LYS A 132 -8.42 -16.70 20.41
N LEU A 133 -8.80 -16.56 19.13
CA LEU A 133 -10.17 -16.17 18.76
C LEU A 133 -11.19 -17.17 19.33
N GLY A 134 -12.29 -16.64 19.87
CA GLY A 134 -13.38 -17.45 20.43
C GLY A 134 -14.27 -18.06 19.36
N SER A 135 -14.66 -17.27 18.36
CA SER A 135 -15.51 -17.70 17.24
C SER A 135 -15.46 -16.73 16.06
N VAL A 136 -15.92 -17.19 14.89
CA VAL A 136 -16.05 -16.39 13.67
C VAL A 136 -17.52 -16.34 13.25
N HIS A 137 -18.07 -15.13 13.11
CA HIS A 137 -19.46 -14.91 12.75
C HIS A 137 -19.60 -13.90 11.62
N CYS A 138 -20.61 -14.09 10.77
CA CYS A 138 -20.98 -13.09 9.76
C CYS A 138 -21.88 -12.02 10.39
N ILE A 139 -21.91 -10.84 9.77
CA ILE A 139 -22.74 -9.69 10.20
C ILE A 139 -24.21 -10.07 10.49
N PRO A 140 -24.93 -10.85 9.66
CA PRO A 140 -26.32 -11.22 9.94
C PRO A 140 -26.52 -12.14 11.15
N TRP A 141 -25.45 -12.72 11.70
CA TRP A 141 -25.52 -13.47 12.96
C TRP A 141 -25.43 -12.53 14.17
N ILE A 142 -24.80 -11.38 14.00
CA ILE A 142 -24.56 -10.38 15.05
C ILE A 142 -25.72 -9.37 15.11
N PHE A 143 -26.29 -9.01 13.95
CA PHE A 143 -27.32 -7.99 13.80
C PHE A 143 -28.52 -8.52 13.03
N ASN A 144 -29.72 -8.08 13.41
CA ASN A 144 -30.97 -8.48 12.76
C ASN A 144 -31.15 -7.83 11.38
N GLU A 145 -30.95 -6.51 11.33
CA GLU A 145 -31.09 -5.69 10.12
C GLU A 145 -29.81 -4.86 9.98
N PRO A 146 -28.71 -5.48 9.53
CA PRO A 146 -27.45 -4.77 9.39
C PRO A 146 -27.50 -3.81 8.21
N GLU A 147 -27.07 -2.58 8.44
CA GLU A 147 -26.81 -1.60 7.39
C GLU A 147 -25.32 -1.37 7.28
N PHE A 148 -24.77 -1.39 6.06
CA PHE A 148 -23.34 -1.15 5.89
C PHE A 148 -22.96 0.33 6.09
N ILE A 149 -23.84 1.27 5.73
CA ILE A 149 -23.63 2.72 5.86
C ILE A 149 -24.95 3.40 6.24
N THR A 150 -25.04 3.94 7.45
CA THR A 150 -26.26 4.61 7.95
C THR A 150 -26.11 6.15 8.01
N ASN A 151 -24.92 6.67 8.33
CA ASN A 151 -24.71 8.13 8.53
C ASN A 151 -23.36 8.64 7.99
N GLY A 152 -22.97 8.15 6.81
CA GLY A 152 -21.65 8.43 6.23
C GLY A 152 -20.54 7.67 6.96
N PHE A 153 -19.29 8.15 6.86
CA PHE A 153 -18.11 7.44 7.35
C PHE A 153 -17.46 8.10 8.58
N ASP A 154 -18.19 8.96 9.29
CA ASP A 154 -17.58 10.01 10.13
C ASP A 154 -17.38 9.65 11.60
N ALA A 155 -18.22 8.77 12.16
CA ALA A 155 -18.32 8.61 13.61
C ALA A 155 -18.48 7.17 14.10
N ASP A 156 -18.77 6.22 13.21
CA ASP A 156 -19.20 4.86 13.61
C ASP A 156 -18.05 3.84 13.70
N ILE A 157 -16.83 4.27 13.37
CA ILE A 157 -15.64 3.41 13.42
C ILE A 157 -15.03 3.46 14.82
N LYS A 158 -15.14 2.37 15.57
CA LYS A 158 -14.42 2.16 16.83
C LYS A 158 -13.31 1.14 16.62
N GLN A 159 -12.10 1.53 17.00
CA GLN A 159 -10.93 0.66 16.89
C GLN A 159 -11.07 -0.55 17.82
N GLY A 160 -10.78 -1.74 17.30
CA GLY A 160 -10.71 -2.97 18.08
C GLY A 160 -9.43 -3.06 18.92
N THR A 161 -9.33 -4.09 19.75
CA THR A 161 -8.25 -4.30 20.72
C THR A 161 -6.86 -4.50 20.09
N SER A 162 -6.76 -4.77 18.77
CA SER A 162 -5.54 -5.30 18.14
C SER A 162 -4.74 -4.36 17.22
N SER A 163 -5.16 -3.13 16.89
CA SER A 163 -4.32 -2.25 16.06
C SER A 163 -4.72 -0.78 16.02
N ASN A 164 -3.74 0.12 16.11
CA ASN A 164 -3.81 1.58 15.97
C ASN A 164 -4.14 2.02 14.52
N LEU A 165 -5.38 2.47 14.26
CA LEU A 165 -5.85 2.91 12.94
C LEU A 165 -6.35 4.37 12.95
N SER A 166 -5.53 5.27 12.39
CA SER A 166 -5.85 6.71 12.21
C SER A 166 -6.65 7.03 10.92
N MET A 167 -7.02 5.99 10.15
CA MET A 167 -7.60 6.16 8.80
C MET A 167 -9.03 6.72 8.78
N ALA A 168 -9.74 6.77 9.91
CA ALA A 168 -11.12 7.26 9.98
C ALA A 168 -11.27 8.78 9.69
N SER A 169 -10.17 9.53 9.54
CA SER A 169 -10.24 11.00 9.41
C SER A 169 -10.48 11.52 7.98
N ARG A 170 -10.42 10.68 6.93
CA ARG A 170 -10.51 11.12 5.52
C ARG A 170 -11.65 10.44 4.74
N LYS A 171 -12.80 11.11 4.72
CA LYS A 171 -14.06 10.68 4.08
C LYS A 171 -13.93 10.48 2.57
N ASP A 172 -13.20 11.38 1.92
CA ASP A 172 -12.97 11.39 0.47
C ASP A 172 -12.22 10.15 -0.03
N LEU A 173 -11.49 9.47 0.86
CA LEU A 173 -10.80 8.24 0.54
C LEU A 173 -11.71 7.02 0.61
N ILE A 174 -12.57 6.92 1.61
CA ILE A 174 -13.43 5.73 1.77
C ILE A 174 -14.40 5.62 0.60
N GLU A 175 -14.96 6.73 0.15
CA GLU A 175 -15.82 6.78 -1.05
C GLU A 175 -15.10 6.34 -2.34
N LYS A 176 -13.78 6.55 -2.43
CA LYS A 176 -12.97 6.11 -3.57
C LYS A 176 -12.56 4.65 -3.48
N LEU A 177 -12.41 4.12 -2.26
CA LEU A 177 -12.02 2.73 -2.03
C LEU A 177 -13.22 1.79 -2.18
N TYR A 178 -14.39 2.19 -1.69
CA TYR A 178 -15.61 1.39 -1.69
C TYR A 178 -16.38 1.55 -2.99
N ILE A 179 -16.47 0.47 -3.78
CA ILE A 179 -16.92 0.55 -5.17
C ILE A 179 -18.31 -0.03 -5.41
N ALA A 180 -18.63 -1.15 -4.76
CA ALA A 180 -19.89 -1.86 -4.93
C ALA A 180 -20.18 -2.74 -3.71
N CYS A 181 -21.46 -3.00 -3.44
CA CYS A 181 -21.90 -3.91 -2.40
C CYS A 181 -23.18 -4.64 -2.79
N SER A 182 -23.43 -5.75 -2.10
CA SER A 182 -24.73 -6.40 -2.02
C SER A 182 -24.84 -7.08 -0.67
N GLU A 183 -25.69 -6.54 0.21
CA GLU A 183 -25.93 -7.06 1.55
C GLU A 183 -26.60 -8.45 1.50
N ASP A 184 -27.53 -8.64 0.54
CA ASP A 184 -28.21 -9.92 0.27
C ASP A 184 -27.22 -11.06 0.01
N CYS A 185 -26.25 -10.82 -0.87
CA CYS A 185 -25.23 -11.79 -1.23
C CYS A 185 -24.01 -11.75 -0.29
N SER A 186 -23.97 -10.77 0.64
CA SER A 186 -22.88 -10.51 1.57
C SER A 186 -21.51 -10.34 0.87
N VAL A 187 -21.51 -9.57 -0.22
CA VAL A 187 -20.31 -9.26 -1.02
C VAL A 187 -20.06 -7.75 -1.06
N TYR A 188 -18.79 -7.37 -0.90
CA TYR A 188 -18.33 -5.98 -0.91
C TYR A 188 -17.08 -5.88 -1.78
N GLY A 189 -17.03 -4.84 -2.62
CA GLY A 189 -15.95 -4.60 -3.56
C GLY A 189 -15.15 -3.36 -3.17
N PHE A 190 -13.84 -3.55 -3.00
CA PHE A 190 -12.90 -2.48 -2.69
C PHE A 190 -11.79 -2.42 -3.76
N VAL A 191 -11.29 -1.22 -4.01
CA VAL A 191 -10.12 -0.99 -4.87
C VAL A 191 -9.02 -0.35 -4.05
N PHE A 192 -7.87 -1.01 -3.97
CA PHE A 192 -6.69 -0.50 -3.28
C PHE A 192 -5.60 -0.14 -4.30
N TYR A 193 -4.75 0.82 -3.93
CA TYR A 193 -3.55 1.14 -4.66
C TYR A 193 -2.42 0.21 -4.21
N GLY A 194 -1.89 -0.61 -5.10
CA GLY A 194 -0.84 -1.59 -4.80
C GLY A 194 0.40 -1.35 -5.66
N ASN A 195 1.59 -1.37 -5.06
CA ASN A 195 2.89 -1.33 -5.73
C ASN A 195 3.05 -0.26 -6.84
N GLY A 196 2.79 1.01 -6.50
CA GLY A 196 3.39 2.13 -7.23
C GLY A 196 2.83 2.46 -8.61
N GLY A 197 1.55 2.19 -8.90
CA GLY A 197 0.90 2.73 -10.09
C GLY A 197 -0.61 2.93 -9.95
#